data_AF-A0A4Y6PVP2-F1
#
_entry.id   AF-A0A4Y6PVP2-F1
#
_cell.length_a   1.000
_cell.length_b   1.000
_cell.length_c   1.000
_cell.angle_alpha   90.00
_cell.angle_beta   90.00
_cell.angle_gamma   90.00
#
_symmetry.space_group_name_H-M   'P 1'
#
loop_
_entity.id
_entity.type
_entity.pdbx_description
1 polymer ?
#
loop_
_entity_poly.entity_id
_entity_poly.type
_entity_poly.pdbx_seq_one_letter_code
_entity_poly.pdbx_strand_id
1 'polypeptide(L)'
;MTHKRCRSTLLLILLLALPACSDAQDPSPSNASPLQPLIYTERPDLSPEAAAVRERRLMRHLLDGSNASGNWGSLEKRSQTRRQPMSTAEALGQAMFTALVERDEDLWDSVFVAPADYAGMVHLELDRSRKFVDDIQGKSGEVWRSFEVGRASEAPEGGFAGLLEFHSLELGEGRTLDGPIAEEGEPIAQHWGNVLRLRLKGSDVIFELRVPKILRIAHPRHHPNQPGLGVASAVQMSSQLEVYLRAGLHLKPQLLETREYPYPLAVGNFWRYRRSLQDAAKAAEAGPDSIKQAPTQQDPTKQAPSEQAPSEQAPSEQASPEDANPALSASGLRATETLLEVTSVDRYGSWRLVTLRRSYNDEKLTTIDQHWLVLPRRIYRCSSVCRVHADDLGWLLSYLDRQTPLFRFPMRLDEGWGEGGQSGEDDEVFQVAGDWHDILVPAGSYANTVAIEGTGPLEAIDRYYRGRGQTRYFSHGRGVVQRVIHASTDGDQPAVVEKLIESRIMPR
;
A
#
# COMPACT_ATOMS: atom_id res chain seq x y z
N MET A 1 16.72 16.19 -53.53
CA MET A 1 16.75 16.76 -54.89
C MET A 1 15.32 16.65 -55.42
N THR A 2 14.50 17.66 -55.68
CA THR A 2 14.67 19.05 -56.14
C THR A 2 13.38 19.84 -55.80
N HIS A 3 13.52 20.98 -55.13
CA HIS A 3 12.91 22.30 -55.37
C HIS A 3 11.69 22.43 -56.34
N LYS A 4 10.60 23.17 -56.05
CA LYS A 4 10.47 24.64 -55.83
C LYS A 4 8.99 24.97 -55.50
N ARG A 5 8.71 25.80 -54.46
CA ARG A 5 8.20 27.21 -54.48
C ARG A 5 6.83 27.42 -55.19
N CYS A 6 5.93 28.32 -54.81
CA CYS A 6 5.69 29.30 -53.74
C CYS A 6 4.50 30.12 -54.26
N ARG A 7 3.48 30.46 -53.45
CA ARG A 7 2.82 31.80 -53.49
C ARG A 7 1.81 31.96 -52.37
N SER A 8 2.09 32.97 -51.55
CA SER A 8 1.20 33.62 -50.60
C SER A 8 -0.01 34.22 -51.29
N THR A 9 -1.18 34.14 -50.63
CA THR A 9 -2.16 35.21 -50.70
C THR A 9 -2.74 35.44 -49.31
N LEU A 10 -2.49 36.64 -48.83
CA LEU A 10 -3.06 37.30 -47.67
C LEU A 10 -4.58 37.39 -47.86
N LEU A 11 -5.39 36.92 -46.90
CA LEU A 11 -6.72 37.48 -46.70
C LEU A 11 -7.07 37.50 -45.21
N LEU A 12 -7.09 38.74 -44.71
CA LEU A 12 -7.52 39.17 -43.40
C LEU A 12 -9.06 39.19 -43.39
N ILE A 13 -9.70 38.35 -42.59
CA ILE A 13 -11.09 38.60 -42.14
C ILE A 13 -11.16 38.34 -40.64
N LEU A 14 -11.23 39.46 -39.93
CA LEU A 14 -11.65 39.66 -38.55
C LEU A 14 -13.19 39.62 -38.53
N LEU A 15 -13.84 38.83 -37.65
CA LEU A 15 -15.12 39.17 -36.99
C LEU A 15 -15.66 37.99 -36.14
N LEU A 16 -15.57 38.18 -34.82
CA LEU A 16 -16.57 37.94 -33.77
C LEU A 16 -17.39 36.63 -33.76
N ALA A 17 -17.03 35.74 -32.83
CA ALA A 17 -18.00 34.98 -32.04
C ALA A 17 -17.41 34.65 -30.65
N LEU A 18 -17.88 35.33 -29.62
CA LEU A 18 -17.90 34.80 -28.24
C LEU A 18 -18.97 33.70 -28.21
N PRO A 19 -18.77 32.58 -27.49
CA PRO A 19 -19.17 32.59 -26.08
C PRO A 19 -18.33 31.72 -25.14
N ALA A 20 -18.60 31.95 -23.85
CA ALA A 20 -18.43 31.05 -22.72
C ALA A 20 -16.99 30.83 -22.23
N CYS A 21 -16.69 31.54 -21.13
CA CYS A 21 -15.74 31.15 -20.10
C CYS A 21 -15.87 29.64 -19.85
N SER A 22 -14.89 28.88 -20.33
CA SER A 22 -14.62 27.56 -19.80
C SER A 22 -14.08 27.79 -18.41
N ASP A 23 -14.83 27.35 -17.39
CA ASP A 23 -14.28 27.15 -16.06
C ASP A 23 -13.01 26.31 -16.24
N ALA A 24 -11.87 26.97 -16.06
CA ALA A 24 -10.60 26.29 -15.89
C ALA A 24 -10.75 25.49 -14.60
N GLN A 25 -11.11 24.22 -14.78
CA GLN A 25 -11.11 23.21 -13.75
C GLN A 25 -9.68 23.18 -13.19
N ASP A 26 -9.50 23.81 -12.02
CA ASP A 26 -8.26 23.75 -11.28
C ASP A 26 -7.85 22.27 -11.19
N PRO A 27 -6.65 21.88 -11.64
CA PRO A 27 -6.20 20.51 -11.45
C PRO A 27 -6.17 20.24 -9.95
N SER A 28 -7.01 19.30 -9.50
CA SER A 28 -7.01 18.79 -8.13
C SER A 28 -5.55 18.53 -7.70
N PRO A 29 -5.11 19.04 -6.53
CA PRO A 29 -3.72 18.92 -6.07
C PRO A 29 -3.32 17.48 -5.68
N SER A 30 -4.13 16.46 -5.96
CA SER A 30 -3.94 15.08 -5.49
C SER A 30 -2.92 14.26 -6.29
N ASN A 31 -2.53 14.69 -7.50
CA ASN A 31 -1.50 14.02 -8.32
C ASN A 31 -0.23 14.86 -8.53
N ALA A 32 0.01 15.87 -7.69
CA ALA A 32 1.29 16.54 -7.69
C ALA A 32 2.35 15.54 -7.23
N SER A 33 3.10 14.98 -8.19
CA SER A 33 4.41 14.39 -7.94
C SER A 33 5.10 15.26 -6.90
N PRO A 34 5.68 14.68 -5.83
CA PRO A 34 6.29 15.47 -4.76
C PRO A 34 7.19 16.53 -5.41
N LEU A 35 7.02 17.79 -4.97
CA LEU A 35 7.77 18.92 -5.53
C LEU A 35 9.23 18.49 -5.70
N GLN A 36 9.71 18.54 -6.95
CA GLN A 36 11.06 18.10 -7.24
C GLN A 36 12.05 18.92 -6.39
N PRO A 37 13.13 18.29 -5.87
CA PRO A 37 14.14 18.97 -5.07
C PRO A 37 14.58 20.29 -5.72
N LEU A 38 14.67 21.38 -4.97
CA LEU A 38 15.04 22.69 -5.55
C LEU A 38 16.41 22.61 -6.25
N ILE A 39 17.33 21.81 -5.70
CA ILE A 39 18.66 21.56 -6.26
C ILE A 39 18.60 20.88 -7.64
N TYR A 40 17.58 20.07 -7.92
CA TYR A 40 17.41 19.42 -9.22
C TYR A 40 17.17 20.45 -10.34
N THR A 41 16.46 21.54 -10.03
CA THR A 41 16.22 22.63 -11.00
C THR A 41 17.48 23.42 -11.35
N GLU A 42 18.46 23.46 -10.44
CA GLU A 42 19.74 24.15 -10.64
C GLU A 42 20.82 23.25 -11.26
N ARG A 43 20.67 21.92 -11.15
CA ARG A 43 21.63 20.91 -11.62
C ARG A 43 20.92 19.72 -12.28
N PRO A 44 20.51 19.85 -13.55
CA PRO A 44 19.76 18.82 -14.27
C PRO A 44 20.59 17.56 -14.57
N ASP A 45 21.91 17.60 -14.32
CA ASP A 45 22.78 16.45 -14.46
C ASP A 45 22.66 15.46 -13.28
N LEU A 46 22.02 15.83 -12.17
CA LEU A 46 21.78 14.93 -11.04
C LEU A 46 20.51 14.12 -11.24
N SER A 47 20.48 12.88 -10.72
CA SER A 47 19.21 12.18 -10.57
C SER A 47 18.35 12.87 -9.49
N PRO A 48 17.00 12.79 -9.57
CA PRO A 48 16.12 13.33 -8.54
C PRO A 48 16.48 12.82 -7.13
N GLU A 49 16.86 11.56 -7.02
CA GLU A 49 17.25 10.92 -5.76
C GLU A 49 18.56 11.50 -5.22
N ALA A 50 19.56 11.72 -6.07
CA ALA A 50 20.83 12.35 -5.70
C ALA A 50 20.63 13.82 -5.29
N ALA A 51 19.74 14.55 -5.98
CA ALA A 51 19.39 15.92 -5.61
C ALA A 51 18.74 15.98 -4.22
N ALA A 52 17.83 15.05 -3.92
CA ALA A 52 17.21 14.94 -2.60
C ALA A 52 18.22 14.65 -1.46
N VAL A 53 19.27 13.86 -1.72
CA VAL A 53 20.36 13.66 -0.74
C VAL A 53 21.09 14.97 -0.46
N ARG A 54 21.44 15.75 -1.50
CA ARG A 54 22.13 17.03 -1.34
C ARG A 54 21.28 18.05 -0.59
N GLU A 55 19.99 18.12 -0.91
CA GLU A 55 19.06 19.04 -0.27
C GLU A 55 18.91 18.71 1.21
N ARG A 56 18.75 17.42 1.56
CA ARG A 56 18.73 16.99 2.97
C ARG A 56 19.99 17.37 3.73
N ARG A 57 21.18 17.13 3.16
CA ARG A 57 22.45 17.55 3.78
C ARG A 57 22.54 19.06 3.96
N LEU A 58 22.15 19.83 2.95
CA LEU A 58 22.14 21.29 3.02
C LEU A 58 21.19 21.78 4.12
N MET A 59 19.96 21.26 4.16
CA MET A 59 18.97 21.59 5.19
C MET A 59 19.49 21.25 6.59
N ARG A 60 20.10 20.07 6.76
CA ARG A 60 20.75 19.67 8.02
C ARG A 60 21.83 20.66 8.45
N HIS A 61 22.73 21.03 7.54
CA HIS A 61 23.79 22.02 7.82
C HIS A 61 23.23 23.40 8.19
N LEU A 62 22.15 23.83 7.54
CA LEU A 62 21.49 25.10 7.85
C LEU A 62 20.83 25.07 9.23
N LEU A 63 20.18 23.96 9.59
CA LEU A 63 19.56 23.75 10.90
C LEU A 63 20.62 23.67 12.00
N ASP A 64 21.66 22.85 11.82
CA ASP A 64 22.79 22.73 12.75
C ASP A 64 23.46 24.08 12.99
N GLY A 65 23.73 24.80 11.90
CA GLY A 65 24.30 26.15 11.94
C GLY A 65 23.41 27.15 12.68
N SER A 66 22.09 27.09 12.49
CA SER A 66 21.14 27.94 13.21
C SER A 66 21.14 27.68 14.72
N ASN A 67 21.27 26.42 15.12
CA ASN A 67 21.27 26.00 16.52
C ASN A 67 22.58 26.39 17.24
N ALA A 68 23.71 26.32 16.55
CA ALA A 68 25.03 26.59 17.13
C ALA A 68 25.36 28.09 17.19
N SER A 69 25.06 28.84 16.13
CA SER A 69 25.43 30.26 16.03
C SER A 69 24.30 31.23 16.41
N GLY A 70 23.06 30.75 16.53
CA GLY A 70 21.86 31.58 16.68
C GLY A 70 21.46 32.34 15.41
N ASN A 71 22.23 32.24 14.32
CA ASN A 71 21.95 32.89 13.04
C ASN A 71 21.62 31.86 11.96
N TRP A 72 20.43 32.00 11.36
CA TRP A 72 20.06 31.25 10.17
C TRP A 72 21.03 31.54 9.02
N GLY A 73 21.54 30.48 8.37
CA GLY A 73 22.40 30.60 7.19
C GLY A 73 23.91 30.56 7.44
N SER A 74 24.37 30.48 8.70
CA SER A 74 25.79 30.20 8.95
C SER A 74 26.09 28.72 8.69
N LEU A 75 26.76 28.41 7.59
CA LEU A 75 27.32 27.07 7.38
C LEU A 75 28.49 26.89 8.35
N GLU A 76 28.22 26.38 9.54
CA GLU A 76 29.30 25.93 10.39
C GLU A 76 29.97 24.74 9.71
N LYS A 77 31.29 24.83 9.55
CA LYS A 77 32.12 23.64 9.31
C LYS A 77 32.02 22.81 10.58
N ARG A 78 31.01 21.93 10.61
CA ARG A 78 30.92 20.90 11.64
C ARG A 78 32.32 20.33 11.80
N SER A 79 32.84 20.35 13.02
CA SER A 79 33.95 19.49 13.37
C SER A 79 33.47 18.11 12.98
N GLN A 80 33.92 17.60 11.83
CA GLN A 80 33.69 16.23 11.41
C GLN A 80 34.26 15.43 12.57
N THR A 81 33.41 15.05 13.53
CA THR A 81 33.80 14.23 14.66
C THR A 81 34.43 13.04 13.99
N ARG A 82 35.75 12.92 14.11
CA ARG A 82 36.58 12.07 13.26
C ARG A 82 36.08 10.65 13.45
N ARG A 83 35.15 10.22 12.59
CA ARG A 83 34.42 8.98 12.82
C ARG A 83 35.41 7.86 12.65
N GLN A 84 35.36 6.93 13.59
CA GLN A 84 36.26 5.79 13.56
C GLN A 84 35.99 4.98 12.29
N PRO A 85 37.05 4.51 11.60
CA PRO A 85 36.87 3.66 10.43
C PRO A 85 36.13 2.39 10.86
N MET A 86 35.11 2.00 10.09
CA MET A 86 34.39 0.75 10.32
C MET A 86 35.23 -0.41 9.77
N SER A 87 36.26 -0.80 10.51
CA SER A 87 37.29 -1.75 10.03
C SER A 87 36.82 -3.21 10.00
N THR A 88 35.69 -3.52 10.65
CA THR A 88 35.10 -4.86 10.72
C THR A 88 33.67 -4.88 10.18
N ALA A 89 33.21 -6.06 9.74
CA ALA A 89 31.83 -6.25 9.31
C ALA A 89 30.84 -5.93 10.46
N GLU A 90 31.17 -6.34 11.68
CA GLU A 90 30.38 -6.03 12.87
C GLU A 90 30.25 -4.53 13.11
N ALA A 91 31.34 -3.77 13.02
CA ALA A 91 31.30 -2.32 13.21
C ALA A 91 30.46 -1.62 12.13
N LEU A 92 30.59 -2.03 10.86
CA LEU A 92 29.76 -1.49 9.78
C LEU A 92 28.28 -1.87 9.96
N GLY A 93 28.00 -3.14 10.26
CA GLY A 93 26.65 -3.64 10.48
C GLY A 93 25.95 -2.95 11.64
N GLN A 94 26.65 -2.77 12.76
CA GLN A 94 26.14 -2.04 13.92
C GLN A 94 25.89 -0.56 13.59
N ALA A 95 26.80 0.10 12.86
CA ALA A 95 26.60 1.48 12.44
C ALA A 95 25.38 1.63 11.52
N MET A 96 25.19 0.71 10.57
CA MET A 96 24.01 0.68 9.70
C MET A 96 22.72 0.47 10.50
N PHE A 97 22.72 -0.49 11.42
CA PHE A 97 21.57 -0.76 12.29
C PHE A 97 21.22 0.45 13.15
N THR A 98 22.19 0.98 13.88
CA THR A 98 22.02 2.15 14.74
C THR A 98 21.50 3.35 13.94
N ALA A 99 22.08 3.63 12.78
CA ALA A 99 21.62 4.71 11.92
C ALA A 99 20.15 4.58 11.53
N LEU A 100 19.73 3.39 11.07
CA LEU A 100 18.35 3.14 10.65
C LEU A 100 17.36 3.26 11.81
N VAL A 101 17.71 2.66 12.95
CA VAL A 101 16.83 2.54 14.10
C VAL A 101 16.70 3.83 14.89
N GLU A 102 17.80 4.55 15.09
CA GLU A 102 17.84 5.84 15.81
C GLU A 102 17.54 7.03 14.90
N ARG A 103 17.41 6.80 13.60
CA ARG A 103 17.25 7.85 12.60
C ARG A 103 18.42 8.84 12.58
N ASP A 104 19.63 8.38 12.93
CA ASP A 104 20.85 9.18 12.82
C ASP A 104 21.28 9.27 11.34
N GLU A 105 20.82 10.33 10.69
CA GLU A 105 21.08 10.60 9.28
C GLU A 105 22.56 10.84 8.99
N ASP A 106 23.30 11.40 9.96
CA ASP A 106 24.73 11.59 9.78
C ASP A 106 25.41 10.23 9.78
N LEU A 107 25.12 9.37 10.77
CA LEU A 107 25.69 8.02 10.83
C LEU A 107 25.34 7.23 9.57
N TRP A 108 24.11 7.36 9.09
CA TRP A 108 23.67 6.82 7.81
C TRP A 108 24.54 7.31 6.65
N ASP A 109 24.78 8.62 6.54
CA ASP A 109 25.68 9.17 5.51
C ASP A 109 27.09 8.56 5.57
N SER A 110 27.61 8.28 6.78
CA SER A 110 28.95 7.73 6.96
C SER A 110 29.09 6.23 6.73
N VAL A 111 27.99 5.45 6.69
CA VAL A 111 28.11 4.02 6.33
C VAL A 111 28.46 3.82 4.86
N PHE A 112 28.19 4.82 4.02
CA PHE A 112 28.53 4.78 2.60
C PHE A 112 29.98 5.20 2.37
N VAL A 113 30.56 4.70 1.27
CA VAL A 113 31.89 5.08 0.85
C VAL A 113 32.00 6.60 0.66
N ALA A 114 33.01 7.23 1.26
CA ALA A 114 33.26 8.64 1.07
C ALA A 114 33.65 8.93 -0.40
N PRO A 115 33.12 9.99 -1.03
CA PRO A 115 33.40 10.27 -2.44
C PRO A 115 34.89 10.40 -2.79
N ALA A 116 35.70 10.97 -1.88
CA ALA A 116 37.13 11.13 -2.10
C ALA A 116 37.88 9.80 -2.06
N ASP A 117 37.47 8.89 -1.18
CA ASP A 117 38.10 7.59 -1.07
C ASP A 117 37.68 6.68 -2.24
N TYR A 118 36.41 6.75 -2.67
CA TYR A 118 35.96 6.10 -3.90
C TYR A 118 36.75 6.60 -5.11
N ALA A 119 36.86 7.92 -5.28
CA ALA A 119 37.62 8.55 -6.36
C ALA A 119 39.08 8.06 -6.39
N GLY A 120 39.73 7.98 -5.23
CA GLY A 120 41.09 7.47 -5.11
C GLY A 120 41.23 5.99 -5.46
N MET A 121 40.26 5.19 -5.05
CA MET A 121 40.25 3.73 -5.26
C MET A 121 40.00 3.35 -6.72
N VAL A 122 39.07 4.00 -7.42
CA VAL A 122 38.70 3.67 -8.82
C VAL A 122 39.26 4.66 -9.85
N HIS A 123 40.15 5.57 -9.43
CA HIS A 123 40.77 6.61 -10.27
C HIS A 123 39.76 7.47 -11.05
N LEU A 124 38.61 7.77 -10.43
CA LEU A 124 37.59 8.65 -11.00
C LEU A 124 37.75 10.08 -10.51
N GLU A 125 37.24 11.02 -11.31
CA GLU A 125 37.09 12.42 -10.88
C GLU A 125 36.21 12.51 -9.63
N LEU A 126 36.56 13.42 -8.72
CA LEU A 126 35.86 13.59 -7.45
C LEU A 126 34.38 13.93 -7.64
N ASP A 127 34.04 14.75 -8.64
CA ASP A 127 32.66 15.14 -8.88
C ASP A 127 31.79 14.00 -9.41
N ARG A 128 32.35 13.13 -10.27
CA ARG A 128 31.67 11.89 -10.70
C ARG A 128 31.46 10.95 -9.52
N SER A 129 32.46 10.82 -8.65
CA SER A 129 32.40 10.00 -7.45
C SER A 129 31.35 10.51 -6.46
N ARG A 130 31.23 11.83 -6.28
CA ARG A 130 30.16 12.45 -5.49
C ARG A 130 28.79 12.11 -6.04
N LYS A 131 28.58 12.29 -7.34
CA LYS A 131 27.31 11.96 -8.00
C LYS A 131 26.95 10.48 -7.83
N PHE A 132 27.92 9.58 -7.96
CA PHE A 132 27.72 8.14 -7.76
C PHE A 132 27.29 7.81 -6.32
N VAL A 133 27.98 8.35 -5.31
CA VAL A 133 27.63 8.12 -3.89
C VAL A 133 26.27 8.70 -3.55
N ASP A 134 25.97 9.92 -4.01
CA ASP A 134 24.67 10.57 -3.80
C ASP A 134 23.54 9.74 -4.44
N ASP A 135 23.76 9.17 -5.63
CA ASP A 135 22.78 8.31 -6.32
C ASP A 135 22.50 7.02 -5.54
N ILE A 136 23.55 6.36 -5.02
CA ILE A 136 23.40 5.15 -4.19
C ILE A 136 22.63 5.45 -2.90
N GLN A 137 22.95 6.55 -2.22
CA GLN A 137 22.26 6.96 -1.01
C GLN A 137 20.81 7.34 -1.29
N GLY A 138 20.57 8.00 -2.43
CA GLY A 138 19.24 8.35 -2.91
C GLY A 138 18.39 7.10 -3.13
N LYS A 139 18.94 6.10 -3.83
CA LYS A 139 18.28 4.79 -4.05
C LYS A 139 18.07 4.00 -2.76
N SER A 140 18.97 4.14 -1.77
CA SER A 140 18.79 3.57 -0.43
C SER A 140 17.78 4.35 0.42
N GLY A 141 17.26 5.46 -0.08
CA GLY A 141 16.32 6.34 0.64
C GLY A 141 14.96 5.70 0.91
N GLU A 142 14.58 4.65 0.17
CA GLU A 142 13.37 3.87 0.48
C GLU A 142 13.53 3.06 1.77
N VAL A 143 14.64 2.32 1.93
CA VAL A 143 14.97 1.61 3.17
C VAL A 143 15.10 2.59 4.33
N TRP A 144 15.70 3.76 4.11
CA TRP A 144 15.70 4.79 5.14
C TRP A 144 14.26 5.17 5.52
N ARG A 145 13.40 5.57 4.58
CA ARG A 145 12.04 6.02 4.87
C ARG A 145 11.15 4.95 5.49
N SER A 146 11.38 3.67 5.21
CA SER A 146 10.56 2.59 5.78
C SER A 146 10.74 2.41 7.30
N PHE A 147 11.87 2.86 7.85
CA PHE A 147 12.11 2.90 9.31
C PHE A 147 11.54 4.18 9.96
N GLU A 148 10.83 5.01 9.20
CA GLU A 148 10.11 6.15 9.76
C GLU A 148 8.72 5.73 10.22
N VAL A 149 8.42 5.99 11.50
CA VAL A 149 7.05 5.84 11.97
C VAL A 149 6.27 7.09 11.58
N GLY A 150 5.31 6.93 10.67
CA GLY A 150 4.58 8.07 10.08
C GLY A 150 3.90 8.99 11.11
N ARG A 151 3.51 8.48 12.29
CA ARG A 151 3.06 9.31 13.41
C ARG A 151 3.75 8.88 14.70
N ALA A 152 4.33 9.83 15.42
CA ALA A 152 5.00 9.56 16.70
C ALA A 152 4.09 8.87 17.73
N SER A 153 2.77 9.12 17.69
CA SER A 153 1.80 8.45 18.57
C SER A 153 1.69 6.94 18.34
N GLU A 154 1.96 6.48 17.12
CA GLU A 154 1.87 5.08 16.70
C GLU A 154 3.15 4.28 17.00
N ALA A 155 4.27 4.98 17.25
CA ALA A 155 5.60 4.38 17.44
C ALA A 155 5.70 3.68 18.79
N PRO A 156 6.15 2.42 18.87
CA PRO A 156 6.32 1.71 20.14
C PRO A 156 7.29 2.45 21.07
N GLU A 157 7.23 2.14 22.35
CA GLU A 157 8.23 2.66 23.31
C GLU A 157 9.64 2.24 22.88
N GLY A 158 10.55 3.20 22.76
CA GLY A 158 11.90 2.97 22.23
C GLY A 158 11.99 2.82 20.70
N GLY A 159 10.89 3.00 19.95
CA GLY A 159 10.89 2.91 18.50
C GLY A 159 11.36 1.54 17.98
N PHE A 160 12.03 1.54 16.82
CA PHE A 160 12.60 0.30 16.29
C PHE A 160 13.69 -0.32 17.18
N ALA A 161 14.33 0.45 18.07
CA ALA A 161 15.35 -0.08 18.99
C ALA A 161 14.72 -0.96 20.06
N GLY A 162 13.45 -0.71 20.39
CA GLY A 162 12.65 -1.56 21.27
C GLY A 162 12.24 -2.88 20.63
N LEU A 163 12.20 -2.96 19.30
CA LEU A 163 11.68 -4.11 18.56
C LEU A 163 12.77 -4.97 17.91
N LEU A 164 13.80 -4.34 17.34
CA LEU A 164 14.83 -4.99 16.57
C LEU A 164 16.15 -4.99 17.34
N GLU A 165 16.97 -6.00 17.08
CA GLU A 165 18.37 -6.05 17.50
C GLU A 165 19.26 -6.38 16.30
N PHE A 166 20.46 -5.81 16.31
CA PHE A 166 21.50 -6.20 15.38
C PHE A 166 21.87 -7.66 15.62
N HIS A 167 21.87 -8.48 14.56
CA HIS A 167 22.28 -9.87 14.64
C HIS A 167 23.68 -10.08 14.06
N SER A 168 23.85 -9.78 12.77
CA SER A 168 25.13 -9.95 12.07
C SER A 168 25.17 -9.14 10.77
N LEU A 169 26.37 -8.81 10.30
CA LEU A 169 26.61 -8.45 8.91
C LEU A 169 27.48 -9.53 8.29
N GLU A 170 26.90 -10.31 7.39
CA GLU A 170 27.60 -11.36 6.66
C GLU A 170 28.17 -10.77 5.38
N LEU A 171 29.50 -10.75 5.28
CA LEU A 171 30.20 -10.36 4.06
C LEU A 171 30.13 -11.52 3.07
N GLY A 172 29.74 -11.22 1.83
CA GLY A 172 29.71 -12.21 0.77
C GLY A 172 31.08 -12.37 0.09
N GLU A 173 31.07 -12.80 -1.17
CA GLU A 173 32.28 -13.17 -1.92
C GLU A 173 33.28 -11.99 -2.01
N GLY A 174 34.51 -12.26 -1.58
CA GLY A 174 35.63 -11.33 -1.72
C GLY A 174 36.08 -11.25 -3.18
N ARG A 175 36.19 -10.03 -3.70
CA ARG A 175 36.57 -9.73 -5.08
C ARG A 175 37.69 -8.71 -5.14
N THR A 176 38.50 -8.80 -6.20
CA THR A 176 39.55 -7.83 -6.49
C THR A 176 38.93 -6.50 -6.94
N LEU A 177 39.76 -5.46 -7.15
CA LEU A 177 39.28 -4.17 -7.63
C LEU A 177 38.63 -4.27 -9.03
N ASP A 178 39.09 -5.20 -9.85
CA ASP A 178 38.62 -5.39 -11.22
C ASP A 178 37.30 -6.21 -11.30
N GLY A 179 36.88 -6.82 -10.18
CA GLY A 179 35.61 -7.54 -10.07
C GLY A 179 35.64 -9.08 -10.05
N PRO A 180 36.69 -9.80 -10.52
CA PRO A 180 36.83 -11.24 -10.28
C PRO A 180 36.88 -11.62 -8.80
N ILE A 181 36.53 -12.87 -8.49
CA ILE A 181 36.70 -13.44 -7.14
C ILE A 181 38.19 -13.46 -6.81
N ALA A 182 38.55 -12.95 -5.64
CA ALA A 182 39.94 -12.88 -5.21
C ALA A 182 40.47 -14.29 -4.86
N GLU A 183 41.64 -14.63 -5.38
CA GLU A 183 42.32 -15.89 -5.05
C GLU A 183 42.97 -15.84 -3.65
N GLU A 184 43.42 -16.99 -3.15
CA GLU A 184 44.08 -17.06 -1.84
C GLU A 184 45.33 -16.18 -1.80
N GLY A 185 45.35 -15.21 -0.87
CA GLY A 185 46.44 -14.25 -0.71
C GLY A 185 46.28 -12.96 -1.53
N GLU A 186 45.31 -12.88 -2.44
CA GLU A 186 45.02 -11.64 -3.16
C GLU A 186 44.31 -10.61 -2.26
N PRO A 187 44.58 -9.31 -2.45
CA PRO A 187 43.92 -8.27 -1.68
C PRO A 187 42.44 -8.16 -2.07
N ILE A 188 41.55 -8.50 -1.12
CA ILE A 188 40.11 -8.30 -1.27
C ILE A 188 39.78 -6.81 -1.19
N ALA A 189 39.27 -6.26 -2.29
CA ALA A 189 38.88 -4.86 -2.41
C ALA A 189 37.35 -4.67 -2.32
N GLN A 190 36.57 -5.70 -2.64
CA GLN A 190 35.11 -5.64 -2.67
C GLN A 190 34.51 -6.89 -2.03
N HIS A 191 33.35 -6.77 -1.41
CA HIS A 191 32.52 -7.88 -0.99
C HIS A 191 31.15 -7.78 -1.67
N TRP A 192 30.71 -8.87 -2.30
CA TRP A 192 29.45 -8.91 -3.06
C TRP A 192 28.45 -9.89 -2.45
N GLY A 193 27.16 -9.53 -2.45
CA GLY A 193 26.10 -10.38 -1.88
C GLY A 193 26.04 -10.33 -0.35
N ASN A 194 26.36 -9.19 0.25
CA ASN A 194 26.37 -9.03 1.71
C ASN A 194 24.94 -8.93 2.26
N VAL A 195 24.76 -9.41 3.50
CA VAL A 195 23.45 -9.43 4.16
C VAL A 195 23.60 -8.94 5.59
N LEU A 196 22.90 -7.84 5.91
CA LEU A 196 22.70 -7.36 7.27
C LEU A 196 21.46 -8.05 7.84
N ARG A 197 21.65 -8.82 8.91
CA ARG A 197 20.59 -9.55 9.60
C ARG A 197 20.15 -8.79 10.84
N LEU A 198 18.83 -8.63 10.97
CA LEU A 198 18.17 -7.96 12.08
C LEU A 198 17.23 -8.97 12.76
N ARG A 199 17.41 -9.24 14.06
CA ARG A 199 16.50 -10.14 14.78
C ARG A 199 15.35 -9.33 15.39
N LEU A 200 14.13 -9.87 15.32
CA LEU A 200 13.01 -9.35 16.08
C LEU A 200 13.10 -9.82 17.54
N LYS A 201 13.11 -8.90 18.49
CA LYS A 201 13.22 -9.21 19.92
C LYS A 201 12.05 -10.09 20.38
N GLY A 202 12.37 -11.16 21.11
CA GLY A 202 11.37 -12.11 21.60
C GLY A 202 10.82 -13.06 20.54
N SER A 203 11.49 -13.19 19.40
CA SER A 203 11.10 -14.04 18.27
C SER A 203 12.34 -14.64 17.59
N ASP A 204 12.16 -15.76 16.91
CA ASP A 204 13.19 -16.38 16.06
C ASP A 204 13.23 -15.78 14.64
N VAL A 205 12.37 -14.79 14.35
CA VAL A 205 12.32 -14.14 13.03
C VAL A 205 13.55 -13.25 12.83
N ILE A 206 14.26 -13.51 11.74
CA ILE A 206 15.40 -12.72 11.27
C ILE A 206 15.01 -12.03 9.96
N PHE A 207 15.07 -10.72 9.97
CA PHE A 207 14.93 -9.88 8.80
C PHE A 207 16.28 -9.66 8.12
N GLU A 208 16.25 -9.43 6.82
CA GLU A 208 17.46 -9.24 6.01
C GLU A 208 17.41 -7.90 5.28
N LEU A 209 18.52 -7.17 5.34
CA LEU A 209 18.82 -6.04 4.47
C LEU A 209 19.98 -6.45 3.57
N ARG A 210 19.74 -6.49 2.26
CA ARG A 210 20.76 -6.84 1.27
C ARG A 210 21.60 -5.61 0.97
N VAL A 211 22.90 -5.79 1.02
CA VAL A 211 23.89 -4.77 0.68
C VAL A 211 24.73 -5.35 -0.46
N PRO A 212 24.29 -5.17 -1.73
CA PRO A 212 24.88 -5.88 -2.87
C PRO A 212 26.41 -5.76 -2.98
N LYS A 213 26.96 -4.61 -2.60
CA LYS A 213 28.38 -4.28 -2.69
C LYS A 213 28.85 -3.43 -1.50
N ILE A 214 29.89 -3.93 -0.83
CA ILE A 214 30.68 -3.23 0.20
C ILE A 214 32.12 -3.15 -0.30
N LEU A 215 32.78 -2.00 -0.14
CA LEU A 215 34.17 -1.78 -0.51
C LEU A 215 35.07 -1.78 0.72
N ARG A 216 36.27 -2.33 0.55
CA ARG A 216 37.36 -2.20 1.49
C ARG A 216 38.27 -1.06 1.05
N ILE A 217 38.31 -0.01 1.85
CA ILE A 217 38.86 1.28 1.46
C ILE A 217 40.03 1.61 2.39
N ALA A 218 41.23 1.76 1.83
CA ALA A 218 42.32 2.40 2.57
C ALA A 218 41.96 3.88 2.76
N HIS A 219 42.03 4.41 3.98
CA HIS A 219 41.76 5.83 4.27
C HIS A 219 43.08 6.60 4.36
N PRO A 220 43.75 6.94 3.23
CA PRO A 220 45.12 7.47 3.24
C PRO A 220 45.25 8.78 4.04
N ARG A 221 44.17 9.56 4.16
CA ARG A 221 44.18 10.87 4.84
C ARG A 221 43.82 10.80 6.32
N HIS A 222 42.94 9.87 6.71
CA HIS A 222 42.38 9.85 8.06
C HIS A 222 42.92 8.71 8.90
N HIS A 223 43.08 7.52 8.30
CA HIS A 223 43.52 6.27 8.94
C HIS A 223 44.35 5.43 7.95
N PRO A 224 45.61 5.84 7.64
CA PRO A 224 46.39 5.25 6.54
C PRO A 224 46.70 3.75 6.74
N ASN A 225 46.68 3.27 7.98
CA ASN A 225 47.04 1.89 8.33
C ASN A 225 45.85 0.99 8.65
N GLN A 226 44.61 1.48 8.52
CA GLN A 226 43.41 0.72 8.85
C GLN A 226 42.41 0.82 7.71
N PRO A 227 42.23 -0.25 6.90
CA PRO A 227 41.20 -0.24 5.88
C PRO A 227 39.82 -0.22 6.54
N GLY A 228 38.98 0.71 6.13
CA GLY A 228 37.56 0.78 6.50
C GLY A 228 36.69 0.04 5.51
N LEU A 229 35.50 -0.39 5.94
CA LEU A 229 34.45 -0.88 5.06
C LEU A 229 33.44 0.25 4.80
N GLY A 230 32.96 0.34 3.56
CA GLY A 230 31.94 1.32 3.17
C GLY A 230 30.95 0.74 2.16
N VAL A 231 29.67 1.06 2.34
CA VAL A 231 28.60 0.66 1.43
C VAL A 231 28.76 1.38 0.08
N ALA A 232 28.76 0.62 -1.01
CA ALA A 232 28.94 1.13 -2.38
C ALA A 232 27.84 0.65 -3.33
N SER A 233 26.65 0.37 -2.79
CA SER A 233 25.45 -0.02 -3.53
C SER A 233 24.20 0.37 -2.75
N ALA A 234 23.07 0.42 -3.45
CA ALA A 234 21.79 0.69 -2.81
C ALA A 234 21.44 -0.45 -1.85
N VAL A 235 21.09 -0.09 -0.60
CA VAL A 235 20.59 -1.06 0.38
C VAL A 235 19.17 -1.46 -0.01
N GLN A 236 18.88 -2.74 0.04
CA GLN A 236 17.58 -3.32 -0.31
C GLN A 236 16.99 -4.07 0.86
N MET A 237 15.68 -4.00 1.01
CA MET A 237 14.95 -4.70 2.06
C MET A 237 14.53 -6.09 1.58
N SER A 238 14.51 -7.08 2.48
CA SER A 238 13.82 -8.34 2.17
C SER A 238 12.31 -8.14 2.12
N SER A 239 11.61 -8.95 1.31
CA SER A 239 10.15 -8.91 1.23
C SER A 239 9.48 -9.15 2.58
N GLN A 240 10.04 -10.02 3.43
CA GLN A 240 9.51 -10.29 4.77
C GLN A 240 9.52 -9.05 5.67
N LEU A 241 10.62 -8.28 5.69
CA LEU A 241 10.68 -7.05 6.47
C LEU A 241 9.73 -5.99 5.87
N GLU A 242 9.65 -5.91 4.55
CA GLU A 242 8.74 -4.99 3.89
C GLU A 242 7.27 -5.29 4.25
N VAL A 243 6.86 -6.56 4.19
CA VAL A 243 5.53 -7.01 4.61
C VAL A 243 5.27 -6.71 6.09
N TYR A 244 6.26 -6.95 6.95
CA TYR A 244 6.17 -6.64 8.38
C TYR A 244 5.91 -5.15 8.62
N LEU A 245 6.66 -4.28 7.94
CA LEU A 245 6.51 -2.82 8.03
C LEU A 245 5.16 -2.37 7.47
N ARG A 246 4.81 -2.83 6.26
CA ARG A 246 3.59 -2.44 5.54
C ARG A 246 2.31 -2.91 6.23
N ALA A 247 2.34 -4.05 6.91
CA ALA A 247 1.26 -4.54 7.76
C ALA A 247 1.09 -3.72 9.06
N GLY A 248 2.08 -2.89 9.41
CA GLY A 248 2.09 -2.12 10.65
C GLY A 248 2.42 -2.94 11.88
N LEU A 249 3.07 -4.11 11.73
CA LEU A 249 3.40 -4.98 12.86
C LEU A 249 4.46 -4.38 13.81
N HIS A 250 5.22 -3.40 13.32
CA HIS A 250 6.16 -2.58 14.10
C HIS A 250 5.48 -1.48 14.93
N LEU A 251 4.17 -1.28 14.79
CA LEU A 251 3.43 -0.25 15.52
C LEU A 251 2.93 -0.76 16.87
N LYS A 252 2.50 0.18 17.73
CA LYS A 252 1.88 -0.12 19.02
C LYS A 252 0.69 -1.09 18.90
N PRO A 253 0.64 -2.16 19.70
CA PRO A 253 -0.55 -3.03 19.81
C PRO A 253 -1.85 -2.30 20.20
N GLN A 254 -1.72 -1.15 20.87
CA GLN A 254 -2.84 -0.31 21.31
C GLN A 254 -3.66 0.24 20.13
N LEU A 255 -3.07 0.35 18.93
CA LEU A 255 -3.78 0.78 17.73
C LEU A 255 -4.89 -0.20 17.31
N LEU A 256 -4.85 -1.44 17.82
CA LEU A 256 -5.88 -2.46 17.61
C LEU A 256 -6.99 -2.41 18.66
N GLU A 257 -6.91 -1.49 19.62
CA GLU A 257 -8.01 -1.24 20.54
C GLU A 257 -9.20 -0.63 19.80
N THR A 258 -10.40 -1.01 20.20
CA THR A 258 -11.67 -0.64 19.55
C THR A 258 -11.88 0.87 19.41
N ARG A 259 -11.18 1.68 20.21
CA ARG A 259 -11.26 3.15 20.21
C ARG A 259 -10.36 3.80 19.17
N GLU A 260 -9.24 3.17 18.87
CA GLU A 260 -8.21 3.69 17.98
C GLU A 260 -8.34 3.07 16.59
N TYR A 261 -8.79 1.81 16.54
CA TYR A 261 -8.86 1.09 15.28
C TYR A 261 -10.06 1.55 14.44
N PRO A 262 -9.87 1.82 13.13
CA PRO A 262 -10.94 2.34 12.26
C PRO A 262 -12.17 1.43 12.16
N TYR A 263 -12.01 0.12 12.44
CA TYR A 263 -13.08 -0.87 12.41
C TYR A 263 -13.22 -1.50 13.81
N PRO A 264 -14.21 -1.12 14.62
CA PRO A 264 -14.27 -1.57 16.01
C PRO A 264 -14.63 -3.06 16.11
N LEU A 265 -13.64 -3.93 16.34
CA LEU A 265 -13.79 -5.39 16.37
C LEU A 265 -13.71 -5.97 17.80
N ALA A 266 -14.45 -5.41 18.76
CA ALA A 266 -14.57 -5.99 20.11
C ALA A 266 -15.64 -7.10 20.14
N VAL A 267 -15.44 -8.10 21.01
CA VAL A 267 -16.45 -9.13 21.30
C VAL A 267 -17.77 -8.48 21.71
N GLY A 268 -18.87 -8.95 21.14
CA GLY A 268 -20.22 -8.42 21.37
C GLY A 268 -20.59 -7.22 20.49
N ASN A 269 -19.65 -6.68 19.70
CA ASN A 269 -20.02 -5.73 18.65
C ASN A 269 -20.85 -6.44 17.58
N PHE A 270 -21.86 -5.74 17.05
CA PHE A 270 -22.63 -6.23 15.93
C PHE A 270 -23.09 -5.14 14.97
N TRP A 271 -23.39 -5.56 13.75
CA TRP A 271 -23.98 -4.77 12.68
C TRP A 271 -25.13 -5.55 12.06
N ARG A 272 -26.32 -4.95 12.06
CA ARG A 272 -27.51 -5.51 11.42
C ARG A 272 -27.81 -4.72 10.15
N TYR A 273 -27.93 -5.42 9.03
CA TYR A 273 -28.15 -4.84 7.71
C TYR A 273 -29.50 -5.27 7.14
N ARG A 274 -30.18 -4.35 6.47
CA ARG A 274 -31.34 -4.63 5.60
C ARG A 274 -30.82 -4.95 4.20
N ARG A 275 -31.25 -6.07 3.64
CA ARG A 275 -30.93 -6.49 2.27
C ARG A 275 -32.12 -6.19 1.36
N SER A 276 -31.85 -5.62 0.19
CA SER A 276 -32.86 -5.36 -0.84
C SER A 276 -32.25 -5.47 -2.24
N LEU A 277 -33.06 -5.86 -3.23
CA LEU A 277 -32.67 -5.74 -4.63
C LEU A 277 -32.62 -4.26 -4.99
N GLN A 278 -31.70 -3.85 -5.87
CA GLN A 278 -31.52 -2.42 -6.14
C GLN A 278 -32.77 -1.74 -6.69
N ASP A 279 -33.52 -2.39 -7.59
CA ASP A 279 -34.77 -1.84 -8.12
C ASP A 279 -35.78 -1.54 -7.01
N ALA A 280 -35.86 -2.44 -6.02
CA ALA A 280 -36.67 -2.24 -4.83
C ALA A 280 -36.09 -1.14 -3.91
N ALA A 281 -34.76 -1.01 -3.84
CA ALA A 281 -34.10 0.03 -3.06
C ALA A 281 -34.35 1.43 -3.64
N LYS A 282 -34.19 1.59 -4.97
CA LYS A 282 -34.50 2.85 -5.68
C LYS A 282 -35.97 3.23 -5.53
N ALA A 283 -36.88 2.26 -5.65
CA ALA A 283 -38.31 2.49 -5.43
C ALA A 283 -38.64 2.92 -3.99
N ALA A 284 -37.95 2.38 -2.99
CA ALA A 284 -38.14 2.76 -1.58
C ALA A 284 -37.60 4.16 -1.27
N GLU A 285 -36.52 4.60 -1.93
CA GLU A 285 -35.96 5.95 -1.79
C GLU A 285 -36.79 7.02 -2.48
N ALA A 286 -37.48 6.69 -3.58
CA ALA A 286 -38.33 7.63 -4.32
C ALA A 286 -39.58 8.10 -3.54
N GLY A 287 -39.87 7.50 -2.38
CA GLY A 287 -40.99 7.84 -1.52
C GLY A 287 -42.36 7.48 -2.13
N PRO A 288 -43.42 7.39 -1.30
CA PRO A 288 -44.77 7.06 -1.77
C PRO A 288 -45.40 8.13 -2.69
N ASP A 289 -44.84 9.35 -2.74
CA ASP A 289 -45.37 10.45 -3.54
C ASP A 289 -44.97 10.40 -5.02
N SER A 290 -43.98 9.58 -5.39
CA SER A 290 -43.49 9.48 -6.78
C SER A 290 -44.26 8.46 -7.65
N ILE A 291 -45.24 7.74 -7.10
CA ILE A 291 -45.98 6.66 -7.81
C ILE A 291 -47.19 7.20 -8.61
N LYS A 292 -47.42 8.52 -8.68
CA LYS A 292 -48.63 9.09 -9.32
C LYS A 292 -48.58 9.37 -10.82
N GLN A 293 -47.56 8.94 -11.57
CA GLN A 293 -47.56 9.08 -13.03
C GLN A 293 -47.01 7.83 -13.73
N ALA A 294 -47.85 6.80 -13.86
CA ALA A 294 -47.69 5.80 -14.91
C ALA A 294 -48.40 6.31 -16.18
N PRO A 295 -47.72 6.47 -17.33
CA PRO A 295 -48.41 6.71 -18.58
C PRO A 295 -49.08 5.40 -19.02
N THR A 296 -50.41 5.44 -19.08
CA THR A 296 -51.24 4.45 -19.76
C THR A 296 -50.88 4.46 -21.26
N GLN A 297 -50.01 3.55 -21.70
CA GLN A 297 -49.81 3.31 -23.13
C GLN A 297 -50.80 2.24 -23.61
N GLN A 298 -51.57 2.69 -24.59
CA GLN A 298 -52.64 1.98 -25.28
C GLN A 298 -52.07 0.95 -26.26
N ASP A 299 -52.72 -0.20 -26.33
CA ASP A 299 -52.82 -1.04 -27.53
C ASP A 299 -53.39 -0.22 -28.70
N PRO A 300 -52.94 -0.45 -29.96
CA PRO A 300 -53.72 -1.35 -30.82
C PRO A 300 -52.96 -2.13 -31.93
N THR A 301 -53.37 -3.40 -32.08
CA THR A 301 -53.76 -4.08 -33.34
C THR A 301 -52.72 -4.60 -34.36
N LYS A 302 -52.67 -5.95 -34.43
CA LYS A 302 -52.62 -6.89 -35.58
C LYS A 302 -51.85 -6.52 -36.87
N GLN A 303 -50.90 -7.40 -37.24
CA GLN A 303 -50.85 -8.07 -38.56
C GLN A 303 -49.98 -9.34 -38.50
N ALA A 304 -50.39 -10.37 -39.23
CA ALA A 304 -49.78 -11.71 -39.37
C ALA A 304 -49.02 -11.83 -40.73
N PRO A 305 -48.65 -13.03 -41.21
CA PRO A 305 -47.51 -13.88 -40.85
C PRO A 305 -46.53 -14.08 -42.04
N SER A 306 -45.31 -14.57 -41.78
CA SER A 306 -44.42 -15.07 -42.85
C SER A 306 -43.62 -16.30 -42.44
N GLU A 307 -43.40 -17.14 -43.46
CA GLU A 307 -42.93 -18.52 -43.54
C GLU A 307 -41.51 -18.85 -43.07
N GLN A 308 -41.40 -20.04 -42.45
CA GLN A 308 -40.46 -21.16 -42.67
C GLN A 308 -39.03 -20.92 -43.20
N ALA A 309 -38.03 -21.45 -42.46
CA ALA A 309 -37.17 -22.55 -42.93
C ALA A 309 -36.35 -23.18 -41.77
N PRO A 310 -35.94 -24.46 -41.87
CA PRO A 310 -35.41 -25.25 -40.76
C PRO A 310 -33.87 -25.29 -40.73
N SER A 311 -33.27 -25.49 -39.56
CA SER A 311 -31.86 -25.86 -39.42
C SER A 311 -31.70 -26.98 -38.38
N GLU A 312 -31.61 -28.18 -38.94
CA GLU A 312 -30.73 -29.30 -38.59
C GLU A 312 -30.16 -29.40 -37.16
N GLN A 313 -30.59 -30.46 -36.49
CA GLN A 313 -29.98 -31.02 -35.29
C GLN A 313 -28.76 -31.88 -35.65
N ALA A 314 -27.70 -31.80 -34.85
CA ALA A 314 -26.73 -32.88 -34.66
C ALA A 314 -26.34 -32.97 -33.16
N PRO A 315 -25.93 -34.15 -32.66
CA PRO A 315 -26.26 -34.59 -31.32
C PRO A 315 -25.14 -34.42 -30.27
N SER A 316 -25.60 -34.09 -29.07
CA SER A 316 -25.26 -34.65 -27.75
C SER A 316 -23.83 -35.16 -27.51
N GLU A 317 -23.05 -34.39 -26.74
CA GLU A 317 -22.00 -34.93 -25.87
C GLU A 317 -22.45 -34.74 -24.41
N GLN A 318 -22.59 -35.86 -23.70
CA GLN A 318 -23.13 -35.94 -22.34
C GLN A 318 -22.16 -35.30 -21.34
N ALA A 319 -22.47 -34.08 -20.89
CA ALA A 319 -21.92 -33.50 -19.67
C ALA A 319 -22.91 -33.74 -18.50
N SER A 320 -22.37 -34.24 -17.40
CA SER A 320 -23.06 -34.59 -16.16
C SER A 320 -23.98 -33.47 -15.63
N PRO A 321 -25.22 -33.77 -15.19
CA PRO A 321 -26.12 -32.80 -14.61
C PRO A 321 -25.90 -32.72 -13.09
N GLU A 322 -24.87 -32.01 -12.63
CA GLU A 322 -24.77 -31.62 -11.20
C GLU A 322 -24.36 -30.16 -10.95
N ASP A 323 -23.98 -29.41 -11.99
CA ASP A 323 -23.72 -27.96 -11.92
C ASP A 323 -24.74 -27.13 -12.72
N ALA A 324 -26.01 -27.56 -12.70
CA ALA A 324 -27.10 -26.74 -13.19
C ALA A 324 -27.25 -25.51 -12.30
N ASN A 325 -26.56 -24.44 -12.70
CA ASN A 325 -26.73 -23.08 -12.24
C ASN A 325 -28.23 -22.80 -12.13
N PRO A 326 -28.82 -22.66 -10.92
CA PRO A 326 -30.23 -22.37 -10.79
C PRO A 326 -30.42 -20.96 -11.33
N ALA A 327 -30.81 -20.89 -12.59
CA ALA A 327 -31.31 -19.70 -13.23
C ALA A 327 -32.29 -19.06 -12.25
N LEU A 328 -31.94 -17.85 -11.80
CA LEU A 328 -32.70 -16.92 -10.98
C LEU A 328 -34.21 -17.09 -11.17
N SER A 329 -34.78 -18.04 -10.44
CA SER A 329 -36.19 -18.40 -10.60
C SER A 329 -36.96 -17.39 -9.77
N ALA A 330 -37.36 -16.27 -10.40
CA ALA A 330 -38.47 -15.34 -10.14
C ALA A 330 -39.07 -15.21 -8.71
N SER A 331 -38.31 -15.49 -7.65
CA SER A 331 -38.74 -15.55 -6.26
C SER A 331 -37.75 -14.72 -5.44
N GLY A 332 -38.28 -13.85 -4.58
CA GLY A 332 -37.53 -12.77 -3.95
C GLY A 332 -36.26 -13.16 -3.19
N LEU A 333 -35.54 -12.15 -2.70
CA LEU A 333 -34.37 -12.35 -1.84
C LEU A 333 -34.67 -13.33 -0.70
N ARG A 334 -33.90 -14.43 -0.64
CA ARG A 334 -34.07 -15.49 0.39
C ARG A 334 -33.90 -15.01 1.82
N ALA A 335 -33.15 -13.94 2.04
CA ALA A 335 -33.01 -13.27 3.32
C ALA A 335 -33.08 -11.76 3.10
N THR A 336 -33.85 -11.08 3.93
CA THR A 336 -34.06 -9.62 3.90
C THR A 336 -33.21 -8.89 4.93
N GLU A 337 -32.55 -9.61 5.82
CA GLU A 337 -31.66 -9.07 6.84
C GLU A 337 -30.42 -9.96 7.03
N THR A 338 -29.31 -9.31 7.36
CA THR A 338 -28.05 -9.96 7.75
C THR A 338 -27.60 -9.39 9.08
N LEU A 339 -27.21 -10.24 10.02
CA LEU A 339 -26.56 -9.85 11.27
C LEU A 339 -25.10 -10.31 11.26
N LEU A 340 -24.17 -9.40 11.51
CA LEU A 340 -22.75 -9.67 11.64
C LEU A 340 -22.31 -9.37 13.07
N GLU A 341 -21.80 -10.36 13.78
CA GLU A 341 -21.42 -10.25 15.20
C GLU A 341 -19.97 -10.67 15.42
N VAL A 342 -19.25 -9.96 16.28
CA VAL A 342 -17.93 -10.40 16.75
C VAL A 342 -18.11 -11.38 17.91
N THR A 343 -17.77 -12.64 17.69
CA THR A 343 -17.95 -13.70 18.68
C THR A 343 -16.70 -13.97 19.50
N SER A 344 -15.50 -13.87 18.91
CA SER A 344 -14.23 -14.02 19.61
C SER A 344 -13.14 -13.11 19.03
N VAL A 345 -12.15 -12.79 19.87
CA VAL A 345 -10.96 -12.02 19.49
C VAL A 345 -9.75 -12.61 20.21
N ASP A 346 -8.95 -13.39 19.48
CA ASP A 346 -7.70 -13.96 19.98
C ASP A 346 -6.55 -12.95 19.77
N ARG A 347 -5.65 -12.83 20.74
CA ARG A 347 -4.63 -11.76 20.79
C ARG A 347 -3.22 -12.31 20.69
N TYR A 348 -2.44 -11.81 19.72
CA TYR A 348 -1.05 -12.22 19.45
C TYR A 348 -0.12 -11.00 19.39
N GLY A 349 -0.06 -10.19 20.45
CA GLY A 349 0.78 -8.99 20.45
C GLY A 349 0.27 -7.91 19.48
N SER A 350 0.89 -7.74 18.32
CA SER A 350 0.56 -6.71 17.31
C SER A 350 -0.46 -7.15 16.26
N TRP A 351 -1.12 -8.30 16.41
CA TRP A 351 -2.26 -8.70 15.57
C TRP A 351 -3.35 -9.42 16.35
N ARG A 352 -4.53 -9.54 15.75
CA ARG A 352 -5.69 -10.24 16.31
C ARG A 352 -6.26 -11.22 15.30
N LEU A 353 -6.74 -12.36 15.79
CA LEU A 353 -7.63 -13.23 15.02
C LEU A 353 -9.06 -13.01 15.52
N VAL A 354 -9.91 -12.48 14.66
CA VAL A 354 -11.28 -12.11 14.98
C VAL A 354 -12.23 -13.10 14.33
N THR A 355 -13.09 -13.72 15.13
CA THR A 355 -14.18 -14.55 14.63
C THR A 355 -15.45 -13.71 14.52
N LEU A 356 -16.02 -13.70 13.33
CA LEU A 356 -17.24 -13.02 12.97
C LEU A 356 -18.31 -14.04 12.65
N ARG A 357 -19.45 -13.99 13.32
CA ARG A 357 -20.62 -14.78 12.95
C ARG A 357 -21.54 -13.96 12.09
N ARG A 358 -21.88 -14.49 10.93
CA ARG A 358 -22.88 -13.93 10.04
C ARG A 358 -24.13 -14.79 10.06
N SER A 359 -25.26 -14.21 10.42
CA SER A 359 -26.57 -14.87 10.48
C SER A 359 -27.54 -14.21 9.49
N TYR A 360 -28.35 -15.02 8.81
CA TYR A 360 -29.38 -14.56 7.88
C TYR A 360 -30.76 -14.89 8.41
N ASN A 361 -31.75 -14.03 8.15
CA ASN A 361 -33.15 -14.26 8.52
C ASN A 361 -33.91 -15.08 7.47
N ASP A 362 -33.29 -16.12 6.91
CA ASP A 362 -33.98 -17.06 6.02
C ASP A 362 -34.72 -18.14 6.80
N GLU A 363 -35.49 -18.99 6.11
CA GLU A 363 -36.25 -20.09 6.72
C GLU A 363 -35.37 -21.06 7.54
N LYS A 364 -34.09 -21.18 7.18
CA LYS A 364 -33.12 -22.08 7.82
C LYS A 364 -32.28 -21.41 8.91
N LEU A 365 -32.45 -20.11 9.12
CA LEU A 365 -31.61 -19.28 9.99
C LEU A 365 -30.12 -19.54 9.76
N THR A 366 -29.71 -19.49 8.50
CA THR A 366 -28.36 -19.86 8.07
C THR A 366 -27.32 -19.01 8.79
N THR A 367 -26.31 -19.68 9.36
CA THR A 367 -25.17 -19.04 10.02
C THR A 367 -23.85 -19.42 9.34
N ILE A 368 -22.90 -18.49 9.30
CA ILE A 368 -21.58 -18.66 8.71
C ILE A 368 -20.56 -17.97 9.62
N ASP A 369 -19.57 -18.71 10.08
CA ASP A 369 -18.44 -18.14 10.82
C ASP A 369 -17.31 -17.76 9.84
N GLN A 370 -16.92 -16.49 9.89
CA GLN A 370 -15.82 -15.89 9.14
C GLN A 370 -14.69 -15.54 10.11
N HIS A 371 -13.46 -15.59 9.63
CA HIS A 371 -12.29 -15.31 10.46
C HIS A 371 -11.46 -14.25 9.78
N TRP A 372 -11.13 -13.17 10.50
CA TRP A 372 -10.34 -12.07 10.00
C TRP A 372 -9.05 -11.97 10.80
N LEU A 373 -7.94 -11.80 10.08
CA LEU A 373 -6.66 -11.45 10.65
C LEU A 373 -6.54 -9.92 10.60
N VAL A 374 -6.46 -9.31 11.78
CA VAL A 374 -6.54 -7.86 11.95
C VAL A 374 -5.18 -7.35 12.42
N LEU A 375 -4.63 -6.43 11.63
CA LEU A 375 -3.32 -5.80 11.80
C LEU A 375 -3.50 -4.27 11.87
N PRO A 376 -2.55 -3.52 12.45
CA PRO A 376 -2.71 -2.08 12.65
C PRO A 376 -3.00 -1.30 11.36
N ARG A 377 -2.50 -1.76 10.22
CA ARG A 377 -2.71 -1.11 8.92
C ARG A 377 -3.64 -1.89 7.98
N ARG A 378 -4.04 -3.11 8.32
CA ARG A 378 -4.68 -4.02 7.36
C ARG A 378 -5.63 -5.02 8.00
N ILE A 379 -6.64 -5.44 7.24
CA ILE A 379 -7.51 -6.57 7.61
C ILE A 379 -7.46 -7.58 6.49
N TYR A 380 -7.18 -8.84 6.81
CA TYR A 380 -7.17 -9.95 5.88
C TYR A 380 -8.29 -10.92 6.24
N ARG A 381 -8.85 -11.57 5.23
CA ARG A 381 -9.62 -12.79 5.47
C ARG A 381 -8.63 -13.89 5.90
N CYS A 382 -8.97 -14.67 6.92
CA CYS A 382 -8.14 -15.75 7.43
C CYS A 382 -8.80 -17.10 7.11
N SER A 383 -8.13 -17.91 6.28
CA SER A 383 -8.55 -19.27 5.95
C SER A 383 -8.36 -20.23 7.13
N SER A 384 -8.83 -21.48 7.01
CA SER A 384 -8.57 -22.52 8.01
C SER A 384 -7.09 -22.72 8.29
N VAL A 385 -6.25 -22.70 7.23
CA VAL A 385 -4.79 -22.81 7.33
C VAL A 385 -4.21 -21.60 8.07
N CYS A 386 -4.67 -20.39 7.75
CA CYS A 386 -4.25 -19.17 8.46
C CYS A 386 -4.53 -19.23 9.96
N ARG A 387 -5.67 -19.81 10.38
CA ARG A 387 -5.99 -19.94 11.81
C ARG A 387 -5.05 -20.88 12.56
N VAL A 388 -4.65 -21.99 11.91
CA VAL A 388 -3.75 -22.98 12.52
C VAL A 388 -2.36 -22.41 12.76
N HIS A 389 -1.92 -21.47 11.92
CA HIS A 389 -0.61 -20.83 11.98
C HIS A 389 -0.68 -19.37 12.42
N ALA A 390 -1.75 -18.95 13.11
CA ALA A 390 -1.95 -17.55 13.47
C ALA A 390 -0.94 -17.05 14.51
N ASP A 391 -0.26 -17.95 15.23
CA ASP A 391 0.79 -17.69 16.21
C ASP A 391 2.21 -17.74 15.63
N ASP A 392 2.39 -18.32 14.44
CA ASP A 392 3.68 -18.39 13.74
C ASP A 392 3.87 -17.15 12.85
N LEU A 393 4.64 -16.17 13.37
CA LEU A 393 4.91 -14.93 12.64
C LEU A 393 5.65 -15.16 11.31
N GLY A 394 6.57 -16.13 11.23
CA GLY A 394 7.32 -16.39 10.01
C GLY A 394 6.42 -16.91 8.89
N TRP A 395 5.53 -17.84 9.24
CA TRP A 395 4.47 -18.31 8.34
C TRP A 395 3.52 -17.16 7.96
N LEU A 396 3.11 -16.36 8.96
CA LEU A 396 2.17 -15.25 8.78
C LEU A 396 2.70 -14.22 7.79
N LEU A 397 3.97 -13.81 7.87
CA LEU A 397 4.56 -12.86 6.92
C LEU A 397 4.49 -13.39 5.48
N SER A 398 4.78 -14.68 5.29
CA SER A 398 4.65 -15.33 3.98
C SER A 398 3.21 -15.46 3.49
N TYR A 399 2.25 -15.52 4.42
CA TYR A 399 0.82 -15.46 4.11
C TYR A 399 0.42 -14.04 3.69
N LEU A 400 0.81 -13.02 4.46
CA LEU A 400 0.45 -11.62 4.22
C LEU A 400 0.99 -11.07 2.88
N ASP A 401 2.14 -11.57 2.44
CA ASP A 401 2.74 -11.20 1.15
C ASP A 401 1.88 -11.62 -0.05
N ARG A 402 1.19 -12.75 0.07
CA ARG A 402 0.42 -13.38 -1.02
C ARG A 402 -1.08 -13.15 -0.97
N GLN A 403 -1.54 -12.37 0.00
CA GLN A 403 -2.98 -12.21 0.24
C GLN A 403 -3.37 -10.77 0.00
N THR A 404 -4.51 -10.58 -0.65
CA THR A 404 -5.11 -9.27 -0.82
C THR A 404 -5.83 -8.89 0.48
N PRO A 405 -5.45 -7.78 1.15
CA PRO A 405 -6.19 -7.31 2.31
C PRO A 405 -7.59 -6.86 1.91
N LEU A 406 -8.57 -7.11 2.77
CA LEU A 406 -9.94 -6.59 2.64
C LEU A 406 -10.01 -5.08 2.84
N PHE A 407 -9.15 -4.57 3.73
CA PHE A 407 -9.05 -3.15 4.08
C PHE A 407 -7.58 -2.78 4.30
N ARG A 408 -7.21 -1.58 3.84
CA ARG A 408 -5.91 -0.93 4.08
C ARG A 408 -6.15 0.41 4.78
N PHE A 409 -5.38 0.69 5.82
CA PHE A 409 -5.48 1.90 6.64
C PHE A 409 -4.13 2.62 6.71
N PRO A 410 -4.10 3.96 6.79
CA PRO A 410 -5.23 4.86 6.51
C PRO A 410 -5.69 4.72 5.05
N MET A 411 -6.98 4.88 4.79
CA MET A 411 -7.51 4.88 3.43
C MET A 411 -7.18 6.23 2.79
N ARG A 412 -6.57 6.22 1.61
CA ARG A 412 -6.36 7.42 0.80
C ARG A 412 -7.28 7.37 -0.41
N LEU A 413 -7.80 8.52 -0.82
CA LEU A 413 -8.60 8.62 -2.05
C LEU A 413 -7.74 8.23 -3.25
N ASP A 414 -8.37 7.63 -4.26
CA ASP A 414 -7.73 7.12 -5.48
C ASP A 414 -6.67 6.02 -5.25
N GLU A 415 -6.55 5.50 -4.03
CA GLU A 415 -5.59 4.43 -3.71
C GLU A 415 -6.20 3.06 -3.99
N GLY A 416 -5.54 2.26 -4.84
CA GLY A 416 -5.86 0.86 -5.01
C GLY A 416 -4.84 -0.09 -4.41
N TRP A 417 -5.27 -1.35 -4.26
CA TRP A 417 -4.43 -2.44 -3.81
C TRP A 417 -4.84 -3.82 -4.33
N GLY A 418 -3.84 -4.66 -4.57
CA GLY A 418 -3.95 -6.05 -4.97
C GLY A 418 -3.30 -7.03 -3.98
N GLU A 419 -2.63 -8.05 -4.52
CA GLU A 419 -1.86 -9.03 -3.75
C GLU A 419 -0.82 -8.35 -2.85
N GLY A 420 -0.65 -8.85 -1.62
CA GLY A 420 0.26 -8.26 -0.62
C GLY A 420 -0.11 -6.82 -0.23
N GLY A 421 -1.29 -6.34 -0.64
CA GLY A 421 -1.70 -4.95 -0.52
C GLY A 421 -0.77 -3.96 -1.24
N GLN A 422 -0.13 -4.39 -2.34
CA GLN A 422 0.65 -3.52 -3.22
C GLN A 422 -0.28 -2.68 -4.09
N SER A 423 0.11 -1.45 -4.40
CA SER A 423 -0.58 -0.60 -5.37
C SER A 423 0.09 -0.78 -6.73
N GLY A 424 -0.67 -0.97 -7.80
CA GLY A 424 -0.13 -1.22 -9.14
C GLY A 424 -1.23 -1.32 -10.18
N GLU A 425 -1.11 -0.56 -11.27
CA GLU A 425 -2.19 -0.28 -12.24
C GLU A 425 -2.91 -1.52 -12.79
N ASP A 426 -2.20 -2.63 -13.00
CA ASP A 426 -2.75 -3.80 -13.69
C ASP A 426 -3.36 -4.88 -12.76
N ASP A 427 -3.10 -4.80 -11.45
CA ASP A 427 -3.43 -5.86 -10.48
C ASP A 427 -4.31 -5.38 -9.30
N GLU A 428 -4.93 -4.21 -9.40
CA GLU A 428 -5.77 -3.66 -8.32
C GLU A 428 -7.07 -4.45 -8.18
N VAL A 429 -7.19 -5.18 -7.07
CA VAL A 429 -8.41 -5.93 -6.72
C VAL A 429 -9.41 -5.05 -5.99
N PHE A 430 -8.91 -4.05 -5.27
CA PHE A 430 -9.71 -3.04 -4.57
C PHE A 430 -9.19 -1.64 -4.89
N GLN A 431 -10.10 -0.67 -4.97
CA GLN A 431 -9.79 0.74 -5.18
C GLN A 431 -10.65 1.61 -4.28
N VAL A 432 -10.07 2.68 -3.76
CA VAL A 432 -10.79 3.72 -3.03
C VAL A 432 -11.25 4.80 -4.01
N ALA A 433 -12.53 5.17 -3.96
CA ALA A 433 -13.06 6.24 -4.78
C ALA A 433 -12.32 7.57 -4.55
N GLY A 434 -12.31 8.43 -5.58
CA GLY A 434 -11.67 9.74 -5.54
C GLY A 434 -12.42 10.80 -4.72
N ASP A 435 -13.59 10.47 -4.21
CA ASP A 435 -14.48 11.37 -3.48
C ASP A 435 -15.04 10.76 -2.19
N TRP A 436 -15.55 11.66 -1.35
CA TRP A 436 -16.26 11.31 -0.12
C TRP A 436 -17.76 11.26 -0.41
N HIS A 437 -18.45 10.29 0.18
CA HIS A 437 -19.89 10.14 -0.01
C HIS A 437 -20.66 10.35 1.30
N ASP A 438 -21.82 10.98 1.17
CA ASP A 438 -22.83 11.05 2.23
C ASP A 438 -23.84 9.93 2.02
N ILE A 439 -23.96 9.07 3.02
CA ILE A 439 -24.75 7.84 2.93
C ILE A 439 -25.89 7.87 3.93
N LEU A 440 -27.12 7.78 3.42
CA LEU A 440 -28.33 7.71 4.22
C LEU A 440 -28.82 6.26 4.32
N VAL A 441 -28.81 5.73 5.54
CA VAL A 441 -29.25 4.37 5.86
C VAL A 441 -30.22 4.40 7.05
N PRO A 442 -30.97 3.32 7.33
CA PRO A 442 -31.92 3.34 8.45
C PRO A 442 -31.27 3.61 9.82
N ALA A 443 -29.99 3.31 9.99
CA ALA A 443 -29.22 3.64 11.20
C ALA A 443 -28.89 5.15 11.35
N GLY A 444 -29.14 5.98 10.33
CA GLY A 444 -28.82 7.41 10.32
C GLY A 444 -28.12 7.89 9.05
N SER A 445 -27.72 9.15 9.05
CA SER A 445 -26.89 9.75 8.00
C SER A 445 -25.42 9.70 8.42
N TYR A 446 -24.57 9.25 7.48
CA TYR A 446 -23.13 9.14 7.66
C TYR A 446 -22.45 10.02 6.62
N ALA A 447 -21.79 11.07 7.06
CA ALA A 447 -21.00 11.96 6.20
C ALA A 447 -19.55 11.49 6.11
N ASN A 448 -18.84 11.90 5.05
CA ASN A 448 -17.43 11.57 4.81
C ASN A 448 -17.19 10.05 4.82
N THR A 449 -18.08 9.28 4.19
CA THR A 449 -17.82 7.86 3.99
C THR A 449 -16.93 7.66 2.77
N VAL A 450 -16.08 6.64 2.84
CA VAL A 450 -15.19 6.25 1.74
C VAL A 450 -15.83 5.10 0.99
N ALA A 451 -15.97 5.19 -0.33
CA ALA A 451 -16.33 4.05 -1.15
C ALA A 451 -15.08 3.23 -1.49
N ILE A 452 -15.16 1.92 -1.25
CA ILE A 452 -14.14 0.94 -1.61
C ILE A 452 -14.76 -0.02 -2.60
N GLU A 453 -14.31 0.05 -3.84
CA GLU A 453 -14.75 -0.80 -4.94
C GLU A 453 -13.80 -1.98 -5.10
N GLY A 454 -14.28 -3.12 -5.58
CA GLY A 454 -13.40 -4.22 -5.89
C GLY A 454 -14.11 -5.55 -6.17
N THR A 455 -13.34 -6.46 -6.75
CA THR A 455 -13.79 -7.81 -7.17
C THR A 455 -13.38 -8.91 -6.17
N GLY A 456 -12.60 -8.54 -5.13
CA GLY A 456 -11.95 -9.48 -4.21
C GLY A 456 -12.91 -10.46 -3.52
N PRO A 457 -12.42 -11.55 -2.94
CA PRO A 457 -13.07 -12.87 -2.87
C PRO A 457 -14.55 -12.83 -2.45
N LEU A 458 -15.44 -12.62 -3.43
CA LEU A 458 -16.88 -12.45 -3.24
C LEU A 458 -17.60 -13.77 -2.92
N GLU A 459 -17.11 -14.87 -3.49
CA GLU A 459 -17.77 -16.18 -3.47
C GLU A 459 -18.00 -16.76 -2.07
N ALA A 460 -17.25 -16.29 -1.07
CA ALA A 460 -17.39 -16.74 0.30
C ALA A 460 -18.05 -15.71 1.24
N ILE A 461 -18.32 -14.51 0.73
CA ILE A 461 -18.90 -13.44 1.54
C ILE A 461 -20.42 -13.59 1.61
N ASP A 462 -21.05 -14.09 0.54
CA ASP A 462 -22.49 -14.26 0.45
C ASP A 462 -22.87 -15.62 -0.15
N ARG A 463 -23.60 -16.43 0.61
CA ARG A 463 -24.05 -17.77 0.16
C ARG A 463 -25.18 -17.68 -0.87
N TYR A 464 -25.92 -16.57 -0.88
CA TYR A 464 -27.08 -16.40 -1.75
C TYR A 464 -26.74 -15.67 -3.04
N TYR A 465 -25.54 -15.10 -3.15
CA TYR A 465 -25.18 -14.27 -4.28
C TYR A 465 -23.73 -14.44 -4.70
N ARG A 466 -23.52 -14.83 -5.96
CA ARG A 466 -22.20 -14.84 -6.61
C ARG A 466 -22.04 -13.56 -7.40
N GLY A 467 -21.72 -12.46 -6.70
CA GLY A 467 -21.40 -11.20 -7.35
C GLY A 467 -20.00 -11.23 -7.96
N ARG A 468 -19.77 -10.41 -8.98
CA ARG A 468 -18.44 -10.20 -9.56
C ARG A 468 -17.75 -8.95 -9.04
N GLY A 469 -18.49 -8.00 -8.48
CA GLY A 469 -17.98 -6.80 -7.84
C GLY A 469 -18.72 -6.45 -6.55
N GLN A 470 -18.12 -5.59 -5.72
CA GLN A 470 -18.80 -4.92 -4.62
C GLN A 470 -18.27 -3.51 -4.41
N THR A 471 -19.14 -2.64 -3.90
CA THR A 471 -18.78 -1.34 -3.34
C THR A 471 -19.11 -1.34 -1.86
N ARG A 472 -18.17 -0.93 -1.01
CA ARG A 472 -18.34 -0.82 0.44
C ARG A 472 -18.20 0.64 0.84
N TYR A 473 -19.25 1.20 1.44
CA TYR A 473 -19.20 2.53 2.03
C TYR A 473 -18.76 2.40 3.48
N PHE A 474 -17.58 2.89 3.77
CA PHE A 474 -16.90 2.76 5.05
C PHE A 474 -16.94 4.08 5.82
N SER A 475 -17.37 4.04 7.07
CA SER A 475 -17.32 5.15 8.02
C SER A 475 -16.32 4.84 9.13
N HIS A 476 -15.36 5.74 9.34
CA HIS A 476 -14.35 5.59 10.38
C HIS A 476 -14.98 5.41 11.77
N GLY A 477 -14.49 4.44 12.55
CA GLY A 477 -14.98 4.12 13.88
C GLY A 477 -16.37 3.44 13.91
N ARG A 478 -17.00 3.23 12.74
CA ARG A 478 -18.30 2.56 12.61
C ARG A 478 -18.21 1.28 11.78
N GLY A 479 -17.30 1.22 10.81
CA GLY A 479 -17.16 0.10 9.89
C GLY A 479 -17.95 0.33 8.59
N VAL A 480 -18.44 -0.73 7.98
CA VAL A 480 -19.22 -0.67 6.74
C VAL A 480 -20.65 -0.23 7.04
N VAL A 481 -21.11 0.89 6.47
CA VAL A 481 -22.47 1.42 6.68
C VAL A 481 -23.42 1.02 5.57
N GLN A 482 -22.89 0.82 4.37
CA GLN A 482 -23.62 0.30 3.23
C GLN A 482 -22.70 -0.59 2.40
N ARG A 483 -23.24 -1.66 1.84
CA ARG A 483 -22.56 -2.51 0.88
C ARG A 483 -23.46 -2.75 -0.31
N VAL A 484 -22.88 -2.63 -1.50
CA VAL A 484 -23.54 -2.87 -2.77
C VAL A 484 -22.82 -4.03 -3.44
N ILE A 485 -23.53 -5.09 -3.78
CA ILE A 485 -22.99 -6.27 -4.46
C ILE A 485 -23.50 -6.25 -5.89
N HIS A 486 -22.58 -6.28 -6.85
CA HIS A 486 -22.85 -6.13 -8.27
C HIS A 486 -22.96 -7.49 -8.96
N ALA A 487 -23.92 -7.62 -9.89
CA ALA A 487 -24.10 -8.84 -10.67
C ALA A 487 -22.96 -9.07 -11.66
N SER A 488 -22.50 -7.99 -12.30
CA SER A 488 -21.39 -7.96 -13.24
C SER A 488 -20.23 -7.16 -12.68
N THR A 489 -19.05 -7.33 -13.29
CA THR A 489 -17.87 -6.46 -13.06
C THR A 489 -18.13 -5.03 -13.49
N ASP A 490 -18.95 -4.84 -14.52
CA ASP A 490 -19.14 -3.54 -15.18
C ASP A 490 -20.00 -2.56 -14.36
N GLY A 491 -20.41 -2.92 -13.14
CA GLY A 491 -21.11 -2.03 -12.21
C GLY A 491 -22.55 -1.66 -12.60
N ASP A 492 -23.00 -1.98 -13.81
CA ASP A 492 -24.24 -1.43 -14.38
C ASP A 492 -25.53 -1.93 -13.73
N GLN A 493 -25.51 -3.06 -13.02
CA GLN A 493 -26.67 -3.53 -12.25
C GLN A 493 -26.26 -4.10 -10.88
N PRO A 494 -26.36 -3.28 -9.83
CA PRO A 494 -26.35 -3.74 -8.46
C PRO A 494 -27.45 -4.76 -8.21
N ALA A 495 -27.04 -5.91 -7.67
CA ALA A 495 -27.96 -6.99 -7.41
C ALA A 495 -28.50 -6.96 -6.00
N VAL A 496 -27.65 -6.65 -5.03
CA VAL A 496 -28.01 -6.66 -3.61
C VAL A 496 -27.42 -5.45 -2.92
N VAL A 497 -28.28 -4.65 -2.29
CA VAL A 497 -27.87 -3.54 -1.44
C VAL A 497 -28.13 -3.93 0.00
N GLU A 498 -27.10 -3.80 0.83
CA GLU A 498 -27.16 -3.98 2.28
C GLU A 498 -26.97 -2.64 2.98
N LYS A 499 -27.98 -2.18 3.70
CA LYS A 499 -27.96 -0.90 4.43
C LYS A 499 -27.98 -1.14 5.93
N LEU A 500 -27.10 -0.47 6.66
CA LEU A 500 -27.04 -0.60 8.11
C LEU A 500 -28.35 -0.13 8.76
N ILE A 501 -29.00 -1.04 9.50
CA ILE A 501 -30.20 -0.77 10.31
C ILE A 501 -29.79 -0.31 11.70
N GLU A 502 -28.87 -1.05 12.31
CA GLU A 502 -28.47 -0.88 13.69
C GLU A 502 -27.03 -1.37 13.83
N SER A 503 -26.26 -0.67 14.66
CA SER A 503 -24.98 -1.18 15.12
C SER A 503 -24.87 -0.97 16.62
N ARG A 504 -24.26 -1.94 17.30
CA ARG A 504 -23.85 -1.80 18.69
C ARG A 504 -22.34 -1.93 18.72
N ILE A 505 -21.70 -0.85 19.13
CA ILE A 505 -20.27 -0.82 19.40
C ILE A 505 -20.15 -0.74 20.91
N MET A 506 -19.60 -1.79 21.51
CA MET A 506 -19.47 -1.91 22.95
C MET A 506 -18.61 -0.74 23.47
N PRO A 507 -19.16 0.11 24.35
CA PRO A 507 -18.35 1.03 25.13
C PRO A 507 -17.51 0.20 26.11
N ARG A 508 -16.48 0.85 26.69
CA ARG A 508 -15.52 0.24 27.62
C ARG A 508 -16.13 -0.71 28.64
#